data_AF-R6YPI0-F1
#
_entry.id   AF-R6YPI0-F1
#
_cell.length_a   1.000
_cell.length_b   1.000
_cell.length_c   1.000
_cell.angle_alpha   90.00
_cell.angle_beta   90.00
_cell.angle_gamma   90.00
#
_symmetry.space_group_name_H-M   'P 1'
#
loop_
_entity.id
_entity.type
_entity.pdbx_description
1 polymer ?
#
loop_
_entity_poly.entity_id
_entity_poly.type
_entity_poly.pdbx_seq_one_letter_code
_entity_poly.pdbx_strand_id
1 'polypeptide(L)'
;MFCVAFLFVPLDIFHKTMENKDINTELEAWLTFLSTDDPEQIYDLIRKFPMFKEMYEDIFQLCQNTEKVMNMYSKELAQLDHNTAEYMVDEMQKDLDEARSIIREKEDELAKAYALIEELQKNQQSNK
;
A
#
# COMPACT_ATOMS: atom_id res chain seq x y z
N MET A 1 14.16 10.40 0.79
CA MET A 1 14.67 9.91 -0.50
C MET A 1 15.34 8.57 -0.25
N PHE A 2 14.62 7.47 -0.41
CA PHE A 2 15.19 6.12 -0.27
C PHE A 2 15.79 5.72 -1.63
N CYS A 3 17.11 5.56 -1.70
CA CYS A 3 17.75 4.93 -2.85
C CYS A 3 17.44 3.43 -2.81
N VAL A 4 16.62 2.95 -3.73
CA VAL A 4 16.43 1.52 -3.95
C VAL A 4 17.64 0.99 -4.71
N ALA A 5 18.42 0.11 -4.09
CA ALA A 5 19.48 -0.62 -4.77
C ALA A 5 18.84 -1.83 -5.48
N PHE A 6 19.03 -1.90 -6.79
CA PHE A 6 18.58 -3.05 -7.59
C PHE A 6 19.76 -4.00 -7.81
N LEU A 7 19.56 -5.28 -7.51
CA LEU A 7 20.50 -6.35 -7.81
C LEU A 7 19.92 -7.21 -8.93
N PHE A 8 20.63 -7.29 -10.06
CA PHE A 8 20.29 -8.19 -11.14
C PHE A 8 21.06 -9.50 -10.99
N VAL A 9 20.34 -10.62 -11.00
CA VAL A 9 20.92 -11.96 -10.91
C VAL A 9 20.56 -12.72 -12.20
N PRO A 10 21.55 -13.11 -13.04
CA PRO A 10 21.30 -13.86 -14.27
C PRO A 10 21.08 -15.35 -13.96
N LEU A 11 19.83 -15.70 -13.67
CA LEU A 11 19.43 -17.07 -13.30
C LEU A 11 19.62 -18.08 -14.43
N ASP A 12 19.53 -17.65 -15.68
CA ASP A 12 19.77 -18.46 -16.88
C ASP A 12 21.22 -18.95 -16.98
N ILE A 13 22.18 -18.07 -16.64
CA ILE A 13 23.61 -18.41 -16.59
C ILE A 13 23.84 -19.37 -15.42
N PHE A 14 23.27 -19.06 -14.26
CA PHE A 14 23.38 -19.93 -13.08
C PHE A 14 22.88 -21.35 -13.38
N HIS A 15 21.68 -21.48 -13.96
CA HIS A 15 21.06 -22.76 -14.29
C HIS A 15 21.98 -23.63 -15.16
N LYS A 16 22.51 -23.08 -16.27
CA LYS A 16 23.44 -23.77 -17.16
C LYS A 16 24.72 -24.24 -16.47
N THR A 17 25.20 -23.50 -15.48
CA THR A 17 26.40 -23.89 -14.71
C THR A 17 26.13 -24.94 -13.64
N MET A 18 24.87 -25.13 -13.25
CA MET A 18 24.43 -26.04 -12.19
C MET A 18 23.88 -27.37 -12.70
N GLU A 19 23.59 -27.52 -14.00
CA GLU A 19 23.10 -28.77 -14.62
C GLU A 19 23.90 -30.03 -14.24
N ASN A 20 25.19 -29.89 -13.87
CA ASN A 20 26.07 -31.01 -13.50
C ASN A 20 26.63 -30.91 -12.07
N LYS A 21 26.04 -30.07 -11.21
CA LYS A 21 26.54 -29.84 -9.85
C LYS A 21 25.47 -30.13 -8.81
N ASP A 22 25.91 -30.71 -7.69
CA ASP A 22 25.05 -30.87 -6.52
C ASP A 22 24.85 -29.53 -5.80
N ILE A 23 23.61 -29.30 -5.37
CA ILE A 23 23.20 -28.18 -4.53
C ILE A 23 23.58 -28.48 -3.09
N ASN A 24 24.48 -27.68 -2.52
CA ASN A 24 24.99 -27.91 -1.17
C ASN A 24 24.69 -26.75 -0.21
N THR A 25 24.33 -25.60 -0.74
CA THR A 25 24.03 -24.40 0.06
C THR A 25 22.59 -23.94 -0.12
N GLU A 26 22.08 -23.22 0.88
CA GLU A 26 20.74 -22.64 0.83
C GLU A 26 20.59 -21.63 -0.32
N LEU A 27 21.62 -20.81 -0.58
CA LEU A 27 21.61 -19.85 -1.68
C LEU A 27 21.50 -20.56 -3.04
N GLU A 28 22.27 -21.63 -3.26
CA GLU A 28 22.17 -22.42 -4.49
C GLU A 28 20.79 -23.08 -4.61
N ALA A 29 20.20 -23.51 -3.49
CA ALA A 29 18.86 -24.09 -3.46
C ALA A 29 17.80 -23.06 -3.89
N TRP A 30 17.88 -21.82 -3.37
CA TRP A 30 17.03 -20.71 -3.78
C TRP A 30 17.21 -20.34 -5.25
N LEU A 31 18.46 -20.21 -5.71
CA LEU A 31 18.75 -19.89 -7.11
C LEU A 31 18.28 -21.00 -8.05
N THR A 32 18.38 -22.26 -7.62
CA THR A 32 17.86 -23.40 -8.40
C THR A 32 16.33 -23.37 -8.43
N PHE A 33 15.68 -23.19 -7.28
CA PHE A 33 14.22 -23.07 -7.18
C PHE A 33 13.65 -22.00 -8.13
N LEU A 34 14.32 -20.85 -8.21
CA LEU A 34 13.90 -19.72 -9.05
C LEU A 34 14.29 -19.87 -10.53
N SER A 35 15.13 -20.84 -10.88
CA SER A 35 15.68 -20.99 -12.24
C SER A 35 15.18 -22.23 -12.99
N THR A 36 14.46 -23.14 -12.34
CA THR A 36 13.94 -24.35 -12.97
C THR A 36 12.46 -24.59 -12.66
N ASP A 37 11.72 -25.00 -13.68
CA ASP A 37 10.35 -25.50 -13.57
C ASP A 37 10.28 -27.03 -13.77
N ASP A 38 11.44 -27.70 -13.90
CA ASP A 38 11.51 -29.12 -14.16
C ASP A 38 11.07 -29.94 -12.92
N PRO A 39 10.05 -30.81 -13.04
CA PRO A 39 9.45 -31.49 -11.89
C PRO A 39 10.40 -32.46 -11.20
N GLU A 40 11.34 -33.09 -11.92
CA GLU A 40 12.31 -34.00 -11.32
C GLU A 40 13.33 -33.22 -10.46
N GLN A 41 13.87 -32.12 -11.00
CA GLN A 41 14.77 -31.24 -10.24
C GLN A 41 14.09 -30.60 -9.03
N ILE A 42 12.83 -30.16 -9.16
CA ILE A 42 12.08 -29.62 -8.04
C ILE A 42 11.82 -30.69 -6.97
N TYR A 43 11.50 -31.92 -7.37
CA TYR A 43 11.31 -33.02 -6.43
C TYR A 43 12.60 -33.32 -5.64
N ASP A 44 13.74 -33.41 -6.32
CA ASP A 44 15.03 -33.64 -5.67
C ASP A 44 15.46 -32.46 -4.77
N LEU A 45 15.15 -31.23 -5.19
CA LEU A 45 15.35 -30.03 -4.41
C LEU A 45 14.53 -30.04 -3.12
N ILE A 46 13.22 -30.31 -3.21
CA ILE A 46 12.33 -30.39 -2.04
C ILE A 46 12.75 -31.52 -1.11
N ARG A 47 13.22 -32.64 -1.66
CA ARG A 47 13.72 -33.77 -0.86
C ARG A 47 14.94 -33.38 -0.02
N LYS A 48 15.86 -32.58 -0.58
CA LYS A 48 17.06 -32.08 0.13
C LYS A 48 16.71 -30.89 1.05
N PHE A 49 15.79 -30.03 0.62
CA PHE A 49 15.38 -28.79 1.29
C PHE A 49 13.84 -28.72 1.41
N PRO A 50 13.25 -29.34 2.45
CA PRO A 50 11.80 -29.46 2.60
C PRO A 50 11.04 -28.13 2.68
N MET A 51 11.73 -27.03 3.01
CA MET A 51 11.14 -25.69 3.10
C MET A 51 10.52 -25.20 1.79
N PHE A 52 10.98 -25.70 0.63
CA PHE A 52 10.42 -25.32 -0.67
C PHE A 52 9.09 -25.99 -0.98
N LYS A 53 8.68 -27.03 -0.23
CA LYS A 53 7.47 -27.79 -0.52
C LYS A 53 6.21 -26.92 -0.49
N GLU A 54 6.02 -26.20 0.61
CA GLU A 54 4.85 -25.34 0.84
C GLU A 54 4.81 -24.23 -0.21
N MET A 55 5.96 -23.59 -0.45
CA MET A 55 6.09 -22.52 -1.43
C MET A 55 5.83 -22.99 -2.87
N TYR A 56 6.34 -24.17 -3.25
CA TYR A 56 6.07 -24.75 -4.56
C TYR A 56 4.60 -25.13 -4.73
N GLU A 57 3.97 -25.67 -3.69
CA GLU A 57 2.54 -26.00 -3.70
C GLU A 57 1.69 -24.73 -3.89
N ASP A 58 2.03 -23.64 -3.20
CA ASP A 58 1.37 -22.34 -3.36
C ASP A 58 1.54 -21.78 -4.78
N ILE A 59 2.76 -21.78 -5.33
CA ILE A 59 3.03 -21.33 -6.70
C ILE A 59 2.30 -22.23 -7.71
N PHE A 60 2.30 -23.54 -7.49
CA PHE A 60 1.62 -24.49 -8.37
C PHE A 60 0.11 -24.31 -8.36
N GLN A 61 -0.48 -24.01 -7.20
CA GLN A 61 -1.89 -23.63 -7.07
C GLN A 61 -2.15 -22.28 -7.76
N LEU A 62 -1.25 -21.30 -7.59
CA LEU A 62 -1.32 -19.99 -8.25
C LEU A 62 -1.36 -20.14 -9.78
N CYS A 63 -0.45 -20.94 -10.35
CA CYS A 63 -0.35 -21.21 -11.78
C CYS A 63 -1.57 -21.95 -12.34
N GLN A 64 -2.21 -22.83 -11.55
CA GLN A 64 -3.45 -23.52 -11.95
C GLN A 64 -4.70 -22.64 -11.86
N ASN A 65 -4.66 -21.56 -11.07
CA ASN A 65 -5.82 -20.74 -10.75
C ASN A 65 -5.64 -19.30 -11.23
N THR A 66 -5.14 -19.10 -12.46
CA THR A 66 -4.94 -17.77 -13.07
C THR A 66 -6.13 -16.83 -12.93
N GLU A 67 -7.36 -17.36 -12.92
CA GLU A 67 -8.61 -16.61 -12.69
C GLU A 67 -8.88 -16.21 -11.22
N LYS A 68 -8.48 -17.03 -10.24
CA LYS A 68 -8.57 -16.69 -8.80
C LYS A 68 -7.47 -15.72 -8.36
N VAL A 69 -6.30 -15.80 -8.98
CA VAL A 69 -5.16 -14.93 -8.71
C VAL A 69 -5.45 -13.50 -9.14
N MET A 70 -6.09 -13.34 -10.31
CA MET A 70 -6.61 -12.04 -10.75
C MET A 70 -7.61 -11.47 -9.73
N ASN A 71 -8.50 -12.31 -9.17
CA ASN A 71 -9.44 -11.89 -8.13
C ASN A 71 -8.78 -11.55 -6.77
N MET A 72 -7.67 -12.20 -6.39
CA MET A 72 -6.92 -11.85 -5.16
C MET A 72 -6.16 -10.54 -5.32
N TYR A 73 -5.45 -10.35 -6.43
CA TYR A 73 -4.83 -9.05 -6.75
C TYR A 73 -5.87 -7.93 -6.89
N SER A 74 -7.03 -8.20 -7.49
CA SER A 74 -8.13 -7.22 -7.56
C SER A 74 -8.70 -6.88 -6.18
N LYS A 75 -8.74 -7.82 -5.23
CA LYS A 75 -9.20 -7.56 -3.87
C LYS A 75 -8.21 -6.71 -3.07
N GLU A 76 -6.91 -7.04 -3.11
CA GLU A 76 -5.88 -6.23 -2.45
C GLU A 76 -5.81 -4.81 -3.04
N LEU A 77 -5.94 -4.69 -4.37
CA LEU A 77 -5.99 -3.40 -5.06
C LEU A 77 -7.28 -2.62 -4.72
N ALA A 78 -8.45 -3.29 -4.67
CA ALA A 78 -9.71 -2.66 -4.28
C ALA A 78 -9.72 -2.23 -2.81
N GLN A 79 -9.02 -2.94 -1.94
CA GLN A 79 -8.92 -2.61 -0.52
C GLN A 79 -7.94 -1.44 -0.28
N LEU A 80 -6.88 -1.33 -1.09
CA LEU A 80 -6.04 -0.13 -1.17
C LEU A 80 -6.83 1.09 -1.69
N ASP A 81 -7.65 0.93 -2.72
CA ASP A 81 -8.51 1.99 -3.24
C ASP A 81 -9.57 2.41 -2.21
N HIS A 82 -10.16 1.45 -1.49
CA HIS A 82 -11.16 1.74 -0.44
C HIS A 82 -10.54 2.54 0.72
N ASN A 83 -9.38 2.12 1.21
CA ASN A 83 -8.67 2.84 2.28
C ASN A 83 -8.19 4.23 1.82
N THR A 84 -7.85 4.38 0.54
CA THR A 84 -7.48 5.69 -0.04
C THR A 84 -8.71 6.60 -0.16
N ALA A 85 -9.85 6.06 -0.61
CA ALA A 85 -11.09 6.81 -0.73
C ALA A 85 -11.63 7.23 0.65
N GLU A 86 -11.60 6.35 1.65
CA GLU A 86 -11.99 6.69 3.03
C GLU A 86 -11.08 7.78 3.61
N TYR A 87 -9.76 7.65 3.44
CA TYR A 87 -8.81 8.70 3.87
C TYR A 87 -9.10 10.05 3.21
N MET A 88 -9.41 10.07 1.91
CA MET A 88 -9.75 11.29 1.19
C MET A 88 -11.08 11.91 1.66
N VAL A 89 -12.08 11.09 2.00
CA VAL A 89 -13.36 11.57 2.56
C VAL A 89 -13.15 12.18 3.93
N ASP A 90 -12.35 11.54 4.78
CA ASP A 90 -12.03 12.04 6.12
C ASP A 90 -11.25 13.36 6.06
N GLU A 91 -10.31 13.50 5.14
CA GLU A 91 -9.55 14.74 4.92
C GLU A 91 -10.48 15.87 4.44
N MET A 92 -11.35 15.60 3.46
CA MET A 92 -12.32 16.60 2.98
C MET A 92 -13.34 17.00 4.06
N GLN A 93 -13.77 16.07 4.91
CA GLN A 93 -14.69 16.37 6.01
C GLN A 93 -14.02 17.27 7.06
N LYS A 94 -12.74 17.04 7.35
CA LYS A 94 -11.93 17.87 8.25
C LYS A 94 -11.77 19.30 7.73
N ASP A 95 -11.46 19.47 6.45
CA ASP A 95 -11.35 20.78 5.82
C ASP A 95 -12.70 21.53 5.84
N LEU A 96 -13.80 20.83 5.63
CA LEU A 96 -15.15 21.40 5.66
C LEU A 96 -15.52 21.87 7.07
N ASP A 97 -15.17 21.10 8.09
CA ASP A 97 -15.44 21.44 9.49
C ASP A 97 -14.56 22.61 9.96
N GLU A 98 -13.31 22.69 9.51
CA GLU A 98 -12.43 23.84 9.77
C GLU A 98 -12.97 25.11 9.11
N ALA A 99 -13.38 25.05 7.83
CA ALA A 99 -13.98 26.19 7.15
C ALA A 99 -15.27 26.66 7.84
N ARG A 100 -16.12 25.74 8.31
CA ARG A 100 -17.33 26.07 9.08
C ARG A 100 -17.01 26.73 10.42
N SER A 101 -15.95 26.29 11.10
CA SER A 101 -15.51 26.91 12.35
C SER A 101 -15.07 28.36 12.14
N ILE A 102 -14.28 28.61 11.09
CA ILE A 102 -13.82 29.97 10.73
C ILE A 102 -15.00 30.88 10.39
N ILE A 103 -15.99 30.38 9.64
CA ILE A 103 -17.19 31.15 9.30
C ILE A 103 -17.97 31.53 10.55
N ARG A 104 -18.21 30.60 11.48
CA ARG A 104 -18.90 30.91 12.75
C ARG A 104 -18.16 31.95 13.56
N GLU A 105 -16.85 31.84 13.65
CA GLU A 105 -16.04 32.80 14.40
C GLU A 105 -16.13 34.21 13.80
N LYS A 106 -16.14 34.30 12.46
CA LYS A 106 -16.34 35.57 11.74
C LYS A 106 -17.75 36.13 11.88
N GLU A 107 -18.77 35.27 11.89
CA GLU A 107 -20.16 35.69 12.16
C GLU A 107 -20.32 36.24 13.57
N ASP A 108 -19.71 35.60 14.57
CA ASP A 108 -19.70 36.08 15.96
C ASP A 108 -18.95 37.41 16.12
N GLU A 109 -17.80 37.57 15.43
CA GLU A 109 -17.07 38.86 15.40
C GLU A 109 -17.92 39.97 14.78
N LEU A 110 -18.58 39.69 13.65
CA LEU A 110 -19.48 40.64 12.99
C LEU A 110 -20.66 41.01 13.88
N ALA A 111 -21.30 40.03 14.53
CA ALA A 111 -22.42 40.29 15.43
C ALA A 111 -22.02 41.21 16.59
N LYS A 112 -20.84 40.99 17.19
CA LYS A 112 -20.29 41.87 18.24
C LYS A 112 -19.98 43.27 17.71
N ALA A 113 -19.41 43.37 16.51
CA ALA A 113 -19.12 44.66 15.88
C ALA A 113 -20.41 45.46 15.59
N TYR A 114 -21.45 44.80 15.08
CA TYR A 114 -22.75 45.43 14.84
C TYR A 114 -23.42 45.90 16.13
N ALA A 115 -23.40 45.07 17.19
CA ALA A 115 -23.94 45.45 18.49
C ALA A 115 -23.23 46.69 19.09
N LEU A 116 -21.90 46.75 18.98
CA LEU A 116 -21.12 47.89 19.46
C LEU A 116 -21.43 49.18 18.66
N ILE A 117 -21.60 49.06 17.34
CA ILE A 117 -22.00 50.20 16.50
C ILE A 117 -23.38 50.71 16.91
N GLU A 118 -24.33 49.81 17.20
CA GLU A 118 -25.68 50.18 17.61
C GLU A 118 -25.68 50.90 18.99
N GLU A 119 -24.88 50.42 19.95
CA GLU A 119 -24.71 51.09 21.24
C GLU A 119 -24.07 52.48 21.10
N LEU A 120 -23.03 52.60 20.28
CA LEU A 120 -22.38 53.90 20.02
C LEU A 120 -23.33 54.89 19.35
N GLN A 121 -24.19 54.43 18.43
CA GLN A 121 -25.21 55.26 17.81
C GLN A 121 -26.29 55.72 18.80
N LYS A 122 -26.77 54.84 19.70
CA LYS A 122 -27.73 55.22 20.77
C LYS A 122 -27.13 56.23 21.75
N ASN A 123 -25.86 56.07 22.11
CA ASN A 123 -25.15 56.98 23.00
C ASN A 123 -24.91 58.36 22.35
N GLN A 124 -24.70 58.43 21.03
CA GLN A 124 -24.61 59.70 20.31
C GLN A 124 -25.96 60.42 20.14
N GLN A 125 -27.07 59.69 20.05
CA GLN A 125 -28.42 60.27 19.99
C GLN A 125 -28.92 60.79 21.35
N SER A 126 -28.45 60.20 22.47
CA SER A 126 -28.82 60.62 23.82
C SER A 126 -28.01 61.82 24.36
N ASN A 127 -26.93 62.21 23.66
CA ASN A 127 -26.05 63.34 24.00
C ASN A 127 -26.32 64.60 23.14
N LYS A 128 -27.44 64.65 22.42
CA LYS A 128 -27.98 65.85 21.75
C LYS A 128 -29.24 66.32 22.45
#